data_AF-A0AAV0R1G1-F1
#
_entry.id   AF-A0AAV0R1G1-F1
#
_cell.length_a   1.000
_cell.length_b   1.000
_cell.length_c   1.000
_cell.angle_alpha   90.00
_cell.angle_beta   90.00
_cell.angle_gamma   90.00
#
_symmetry.space_group_name_H-M   'P 1'
#
loop_
_entity.id
_entity.type
_entity.pdbx_description
1 polymer ?
#
loop_
_entity_poly.entity_id
_entity_poly.type
_entity_poly.pdbx_seq_one_letter_code
_entity_poly.pdbx_strand_id
1 'polypeptide(L)' 'MKIGQRIGKSIRVDHATSTGARSDYARVCVQVDITKPLLSQFTIHGKKCFI' A
#
# COMPACT_ATOMS: atom_id res chain seq x y z
N MET A 1 -12.04 -6.29 4.96
CA MET A 1 -11.29 -6.05 3.70
C MET A 1 -9.98 -5.34 4.06
N LYS A 2 -8.81 -5.85 3.64
CA LYS A 2 -7.51 -5.24 4.01
C LYS A 2 -7.19 -4.08 3.07
N ILE A 3 -6.65 -2.97 3.60
CA ILE A 3 -6.35 -1.75 2.83
C ILE A 3 -5.42 -2.04 1.64
N GLY A 4 -4.38 -2.86 1.84
CA GLY A 4 -3.45 -3.22 0.76
C GLY A 4 -4.13 -3.83 -0.47
N GLN A 5 -5.16 -4.67 -0.27
CA GLN A 5 -5.91 -5.31 -1.36
C GLN A 5 -6.72 -4.33 -2.23
N ARG A 6 -7.00 -3.11 -1.73
CA ARG A 6 -7.63 -2.05 -2.55
C ARG A 6 -6.66 -1.33 -3.46
N ILE A 7 -5.37 -1.38 -3.14
CA ILE A 7 -4.31 -0.67 -3.88
C ILE A 7 -3.65 -1.63 -4.87
N GLY A 8 -3.40 -2.88 -4.45
CA GLY A 8 -2.81 -3.92 -5.28
C GLY A 8 -2.75 -5.26 -4.53
N LYS A 9 -2.03 -6.25 -5.06
CA LYS A 9 -1.85 -7.51 -4.33
C LYS A 9 -0.92 -7.27 -3.15
N SER A 10 -1.42 -7.37 -1.92
CA SER A 10 -0.60 -7.18 -0.71
C SER A 10 0.52 -8.22 -0.62
N ILE A 11 1.75 -7.76 -0.41
CA ILE A 11 2.94 -8.59 -0.26
C ILE A 11 3.32 -8.63 1.23
N ARG A 12 3.78 -9.78 1.71
CA ARG A 12 4.30 -9.92 3.07
C ARG A 12 5.64 -9.18 3.15
N VAL A 13 5.74 -8.24 4.09
CA VAL A 13 6.96 -7.45 4.33
C VAL A 13 7.94 -8.30 5.13
N ASP A 14 9.21 -8.33 4.74
CA ASP A 14 10.25 -9.01 5.50
C ASP A 14 10.70 -8.16 6.72
N HIS A 15 11.40 -8.79 7.67
CA HIS A 15 11.78 -8.13 8.92
C HIS A 15 12.76 -6.95 8.71
N ALA A 16 13.68 -7.04 7.74
CA ALA A 16 14.64 -5.98 7.43
C ALA A 16 13.93 -4.73 6.87
N THR A 17 12.91 -4.92 6.03
CA THR A 17 12.06 -3.82 5.56
C THR A 17 11.19 -3.25 6.68
N SER A 18 10.78 -4.09 7.64
CA SER A 18 9.95 -3.70 8.80
C SER A 18 10.69 -2.86 9.84
N THR A 19 12.00 -3.06 10.03
CA THR A 19 12.79 -2.44 11.12
C THR A 19 12.92 -0.91 11.09
N GLY A 20 12.47 -0.23 10.03
CA GLY A 20 12.40 1.23 9.93
C GLY A 20 11.03 1.85 10.26
N ALA A 21 10.10 1.11 10.87
CA ALA A 21 8.76 1.63 11.17
C ALA A 21 8.82 2.61 12.35
N ARG A 22 8.54 3.91 12.10
CA ARG A 22 8.25 4.85 13.20
C ARG A 22 6.83 4.61 13.71
N SER A 23 6.58 5.03 14.95
CA SER A 23 5.36 4.77 15.72
C SER A 23 4.05 5.23 15.08
N ASP A 24 4.09 6.21 14.18
CA ASP A 24 2.88 6.95 13.77
C ASP A 24 2.37 6.62 12.36
N TYR A 25 2.99 5.65 11.66
CA TYR A 25 2.52 5.26 10.33
C TYR A 25 2.62 3.75 10.06
N ALA A 26 1.59 3.23 9.40
CA ALA A 26 1.60 1.90 8.83
C ALA A 26 2.18 1.94 7.41
N ARG A 27 3.12 1.04 7.08
CA ARG A 27 3.62 0.83 5.72
C ARG A 27 2.99 -0.44 5.14
N VAL A 28 2.62 -0.41 3.87
CA VAL A 28 2.03 -1.56 3.17
C VAL A 28 2.77 -1.78 1.85
N CYS A 29 3.30 -2.98 1.64
CA CYS A 29 3.86 -3.37 0.36
C CYS A 29 2.78 -4.00 -0.52
N VAL A 30 2.67 -3.53 -1.76
CA VAL A 30 1.73 -4.06 -2.76
C VAL A 30 2.46 -4.30 -4.07
N GLN A 31 2.05 -5.35 -4.78
CA GLN A 31 2.46 -5.58 -6.15
C GLN A 31 1.65 -4.66 -7.07
N VAL A 32 2.35 -3.95 -7.95
CA VAL A 32 1.77 -3.10 -9.00
C VAL A 32 2.15 -3.63 -10.37
N ASP A 33 1.23 -3.48 -11.33
CA ASP A 33 1.45 -3.83 -12.72
C ASP A 33 1.97 -2.61 -13.48
N ILE A 34 3.21 -2.67 -13.92
CA ILE A 34 3.90 -1.57 -14.63
C ILE A 34 3.49 -1.44 -16.09
N THR A 35 2.75 -2.41 -16.64
CA THR A 35 2.19 -2.32 -18.00
C THR A 35 0.99 -1.36 -18.05
N LYS A 36 0.43 -1.03 -16.88
CA LYS A 36 -0.66 -0.08 -16.72
C LYS A 36 -0.12 1.24 -16.14
N PRO A 37 -0.79 2.37 -16.40
CA PRO A 37 -0.48 3.61 -15.72
C PRO A 37 -0.51 3.43 -14.20
N LEU A 38 0.50 3.99 -13.52
CA LEU A 38 0.58 3.94 -12.07
C LEU A 38 -0.61 4.67 -11.44
N LEU A 39 -1.23 4.05 -10.44
CA LEU A 39 -2.30 4.67 -9.67
C LEU A 39 -1.73 5.84 -8.87
N SER A 40 -2.26 7.04 -9.07
CA SER A 40 -1.90 8.23 -8.27
C SER A 40 -2.78 8.41 -7.03
N GLN A 41 -3.91 7.71 -6.97
CA GLN A 41 -4.90 7.82 -5.91
C GLN A 41 -5.70 6.53 -5.74
N PHE A 42 -6.23 6.32 -4.54
CA PHE A 42 -7.10 5.20 -4.19
C PHE A 42 -8.20 5.64 -3.20
N THR A 43 -9.27 4.84 -3.06
CA THR A 43 -10.39 5.18 -2.17
C THR A 43 -10.45 4.24 -0.97
N ILE A 44 -10.34 4.80 0.24
CA ILE A 44 -10.50 4.11 1.53
C ILE A 44 -11.75 4.66 2.22
N HIS A 45 -12.70 3.78 2.56
CA HIS A 45 -13.94 4.16 3.27
C HIS A 45 -14.65 5.39 2.68
N GLY A 46 -14.70 5.49 1.33
CA GLY A 46 -15.33 6.61 0.63
C GLY A 46 -14.50 7.90 0.54
N LYS A 47 -13.30 7.92 1.15
CA LYS A 47 -12.36 9.04 1.04
C LYS A 47 -11.29 8.76 -0.01
N LYS A 48 -11.03 9.74 -0.88
CA LYS A 48 -9.91 9.70 -1.81
C LYS A 48 -8.62 9.97 -1.05
N CYS A 49 -7.63 9.11 -1.25
CA CYS A 49 -6.29 9.20 -0.72
C CYS A 49 -5.31 9.24 -1.90
N PHE A 50 -4.35 10.14 -1.85
CA PHE A 50 -3.29 10.26 -2.84
C PHE A 50 -2.05 9.51 -2.35
N ILE A 51 -1.28 8.94 -3.28
CA ILE A 51 0.02 8.29 -2.98
C ILE A 51 1.09 9.35 -2.79
#